data_AF-A0A7K4CFR0-F1
#
_entry.id   AF-A0A7K4CFR0-F1
#
_cell.length_a   1.000
_cell.length_b   1.000
_cell.length_c   1.000
_cell.angle_alpha   90.00
_cell.angle_beta   90.00
_cell.angle_gamma   90.00
#
_symmetry.space_group_name_H-M   'P 1'
#
loop_
_entity.id
_entity.type
_entity.pdbx_description
1 polymer ?
#
loop_
_entity_poly.entity_id
_entity_poly.type
_entity_poly.pdbx_seq_one_letter_code
_entity_poly.pdbx_strand_id
1 'polypeptide(L)'
;MVCSPAAAVAGGPIIIDHTSTHLDEVPLSAIQDAKSTLHIAYGHTSHGGQITTGMSGLTTFAGAPYGGSTYKYNNGGTGGALDLRDTPFSGASDLGNPDRTAWASATRTYLNAHSEVNVVMWSWCGQADTTAANINTYLSLMNQLEQDYPDVQFVYMTGHLVGSGESGNLNQRNEQIRAYVRANNKILYDFADIESYDPDGLVNYMKLYANDNCDYTQNGVSHNWATAWQNAHPGEWYSCSAAHSQPLNANQKAYAAWYMFARLAGWDGSVTPTPTPTPTPTPTPTPTVTPTPALPVALPDQANVPTDPDADNRYEDLNGNAETDFNDVVLFFKHIDWIAEHEPLAAFDFNSNGETDFQDIVLLFKEV
;
A
#
# COMPACT_ATOMS: atom_id res chain seq x y z
N MET A 1 26.49 -24.44 -22.57
CA MET A 1 25.48 -24.67 -21.53
C MET A 1 24.50 -23.53 -21.69
N VAL A 2 23.36 -23.80 -22.33
CA VAL A 2 22.38 -22.79 -22.72
C VAL A 2 21.48 -22.58 -21.51
N CYS A 3 21.47 -21.37 -20.94
CA CYS A 3 20.52 -21.03 -19.88
C CYS A 3 19.12 -21.10 -20.50
N SER A 4 18.25 -21.94 -19.95
CA SER A 4 16.83 -21.94 -20.33
C SER A 4 16.21 -20.60 -19.96
N PRO A 5 15.34 -20.03 -20.80
CA PRO A 5 14.52 -18.89 -20.39
C PRO A 5 13.62 -19.34 -19.23
N ALA A 6 13.56 -18.53 -18.18
CA ALA A 6 12.58 -18.71 -17.12
C ALA A 6 11.19 -18.73 -17.76
N ALA A 7 10.46 -19.82 -17.57
CA ALA A 7 9.07 -19.91 -18.01
C ALA A 7 8.27 -18.83 -17.27
N ALA A 8 7.66 -17.91 -18.02
CA ALA A 8 6.71 -16.95 -17.47
C ALA A 8 5.59 -17.70 -16.74
N VAL A 9 5.58 -17.63 -15.41
CA VAL A 9 4.41 -18.03 -14.64
C VAL A 9 3.29 -17.08 -15.03
N ALA A 10 2.16 -17.64 -15.47
CA ALA A 10 0.96 -16.90 -15.83
C ALA A 10 0.34 -16.26 -14.58
N GLY A 11 0.94 -15.16 -14.11
CA GLY A 11 0.37 -14.27 -13.10
C GLY A 11 -0.45 -13.16 -13.76
N GLY A 12 -1.52 -12.72 -13.09
CA GLY A 12 -2.25 -11.50 -13.46
C GLY A 12 -1.37 -10.25 -13.35
N PRO A 13 -1.93 -9.05 -13.58
CA PRO A 13 -1.17 -7.81 -13.42
C PRO A 13 -0.60 -7.69 -12.00
N ILE A 14 0.61 -7.13 -11.87
CA ILE A 14 1.17 -6.74 -10.57
C ILE A 14 0.78 -5.28 -10.34
N ILE A 15 -0.18 -5.03 -9.45
CA ILE A 15 -0.63 -3.70 -9.08
C ILE A 15 -0.09 -3.38 -7.69
N ILE A 16 0.61 -2.26 -7.58
CA ILE A 16 1.18 -1.73 -6.34
C ILE A 16 0.46 -0.43 -6.05
N ASP A 17 -0.41 -0.47 -5.05
CA ASP A 17 -1.33 0.62 -4.70
C ASP A 17 -1.30 0.86 -3.18
N HIS A 18 -2.26 1.59 -2.61
CA HIS A 18 -2.28 1.87 -1.17
C HIS A 18 -2.26 0.60 -0.29
N THR A 19 -2.77 -0.53 -0.78
CA THR A 19 -2.75 -1.81 -0.05
C THR A 19 -1.36 -2.44 0.03
N SER A 20 -0.40 -1.94 -0.76
CA SER A 20 0.98 -2.41 -0.79
C SER A 20 1.91 -1.61 0.12
N THR A 21 1.37 -0.85 1.07
CA THR A 21 2.15 0.07 1.92
C THR A 21 2.54 -0.52 3.29
N HIS A 22 2.20 -1.78 3.56
CA HIS A 22 2.54 -2.48 4.80
C HIS A 22 3.85 -3.28 4.64
N LEU A 23 4.95 -2.78 5.20
CA LEU A 23 6.28 -3.41 5.07
C LEU A 23 6.44 -4.72 5.85
N ASP A 24 5.66 -4.88 6.92
CA ASP A 24 5.64 -6.05 7.79
C ASP A 24 5.03 -7.27 7.10
N GLU A 25 4.22 -7.06 6.07
CA GLU A 25 3.72 -8.13 5.19
C GLU A 25 4.81 -8.73 4.29
N VAL A 26 5.87 -7.96 3.99
CA VAL A 26 6.92 -8.39 3.08
C VAL A 26 7.93 -9.26 3.84
N PRO A 27 8.10 -10.56 3.52
CA PRO A 27 9.04 -11.40 4.23
C PRO A 27 10.48 -10.91 4.07
N LEU A 28 11.30 -11.04 5.12
CA LEU A 28 12.72 -10.69 5.05
C LEU A 28 13.44 -11.40 3.88
N SER A 29 13.10 -12.66 3.61
CA SER A 29 13.66 -13.40 2.47
C SER A 29 13.38 -12.71 1.13
N ALA A 30 12.15 -12.22 0.92
CA ALA A 30 11.78 -11.51 -0.30
C ALA A 30 12.55 -10.17 -0.46
N ILE A 31 12.80 -9.48 0.65
CA ILE A 31 13.67 -8.29 0.65
C ILE A 31 15.12 -8.66 0.26
N GLN A 32 15.65 -9.77 0.77
CA GLN A 32 17.01 -10.22 0.39
C GLN A 32 17.06 -10.70 -1.07
N ASP A 33 16.02 -11.39 -1.54
CA ASP A 33 15.91 -11.82 -2.93
C ASP A 33 15.91 -10.61 -3.85
N ALA A 34 15.13 -9.58 -3.55
CA ALA A 34 15.14 -8.31 -4.29
C ALA A 34 16.54 -7.68 -4.35
N LYS A 35 17.25 -7.63 -3.23
CA LYS A 35 18.60 -7.05 -3.17
C LYS A 35 19.64 -7.87 -3.94
N SER A 36 19.44 -9.19 -4.04
CA SER A 36 20.38 -10.10 -4.71
C SER A 36 20.12 -10.26 -6.21
N THR A 37 18.90 -9.97 -6.68
CA THR A 37 18.46 -10.26 -8.05
C THR A 37 18.18 -9.02 -8.89
N LEU A 38 17.75 -7.91 -8.27
CA LEU A 38 17.30 -6.75 -9.02
C LEU A 38 18.43 -5.74 -9.25
N HIS A 39 18.48 -5.26 -10.49
CA HIS A 39 19.30 -4.15 -10.95
C HIS A 39 18.37 -3.14 -11.59
N ILE A 40 18.04 -2.07 -10.85
CA ILE A 40 16.95 -1.15 -11.17
C ILE A 40 17.53 0.15 -11.73
N ALA A 41 16.99 0.61 -12.86
CA ALA A 41 17.22 1.97 -13.35
C ALA A 41 15.92 2.78 -13.22
N TYR A 42 15.97 3.86 -12.43
CA TYR A 42 14.81 4.71 -12.14
C TYR A 42 15.02 6.14 -12.61
N GLY A 43 14.22 6.60 -13.58
CA GLY A 43 14.26 7.95 -14.12
C GLY A 43 13.12 8.82 -13.60
N HIS A 44 13.43 9.95 -12.97
CA HIS A 44 12.42 10.84 -12.43
C HIS A 44 12.93 12.26 -12.20
N THR A 45 11.99 13.16 -11.94
CA THR A 45 12.24 14.48 -11.38
C THR A 45 11.49 14.62 -10.04
N SER A 46 11.02 15.83 -9.71
CA SER A 46 10.49 16.25 -8.41
C SER A 46 9.59 15.22 -7.71
N HIS A 47 8.41 14.92 -8.28
CA HIS A 47 7.42 14.01 -7.66
C HIS A 47 7.95 12.58 -7.51
N GLY A 48 8.60 12.03 -8.55
CA GLY A 48 9.18 10.69 -8.45
C GLY A 48 10.28 10.56 -7.40
N GLY A 49 10.99 11.66 -7.10
CA GLY A 49 12.02 11.70 -6.06
C GLY A 49 11.49 11.39 -4.66
N GLN A 50 10.18 11.52 -4.44
CA GLN A 50 9.55 11.13 -3.18
C GLN A 50 9.79 9.65 -2.83
N ILE A 51 9.90 8.76 -3.83
CA ILE A 51 10.21 7.34 -3.60
C ILE A 51 11.61 7.20 -3.01
N THR A 52 12.63 7.80 -3.63
CA THR A 52 14.03 7.63 -3.20
C THR A 52 14.32 8.39 -1.90
N THR A 53 13.74 9.57 -1.69
CA THR A 53 13.88 10.29 -0.41
C THR A 53 13.15 9.58 0.73
N GLY A 54 11.98 9.00 0.47
CA GLY A 54 11.28 8.13 1.42
C GLY A 54 12.10 6.88 1.76
N MET A 55 12.66 6.20 0.76
CA MET A 55 13.53 5.03 0.97
C MET A 55 14.79 5.41 1.75
N SER A 56 15.36 6.59 1.52
CA SER A 56 16.52 7.08 2.27
C SER A 56 16.21 7.25 3.75
N GLY A 57 15.05 7.84 4.08
CA GLY A 57 14.59 7.99 5.47
C GLY A 57 14.32 6.63 6.15
N LEU A 58 13.79 5.65 5.41
CA LEU A 58 13.55 4.30 5.92
C LEU A 58 14.83 3.64 6.46
N THR A 59 16.00 3.95 5.88
CA THR A 59 17.27 3.31 6.24
C THR A 59 17.69 3.50 7.71
N THR A 60 17.12 4.50 8.38
CA THR A 60 17.39 4.83 9.79
C THR A 60 16.13 4.81 10.66
N PHE A 61 14.97 4.46 10.10
CA PHE A 61 13.71 4.42 10.84
C PHE A 61 13.69 3.23 11.81
N ALA A 62 13.40 3.53 13.08
CA ALA A 62 13.35 2.53 14.14
C ALA A 62 12.13 1.59 14.03
N GLY A 63 11.03 2.07 13.45
CA GLY A 63 9.81 1.27 13.24
C GLY A 63 9.85 0.37 12.00
N ALA A 64 10.97 0.30 11.28
CA ALA A 64 11.09 -0.60 10.14
C ALA A 64 11.11 -2.07 10.63
N PRO A 65 10.28 -2.99 10.08
CA PRO A 65 10.07 -4.34 10.62
C PRO A 65 11.35 -5.16 10.84
N TYR A 66 12.33 -5.04 9.94
CA TYR A 66 13.62 -5.73 10.03
C TYR A 66 14.79 -4.79 10.38
N GLY A 67 14.49 -3.64 10.95
CA GLY A 67 15.42 -2.54 11.21
C GLY A 67 15.81 -1.78 9.94
N GLY A 68 15.89 -0.45 10.02
CA GLY A 68 16.09 0.42 8.86
C GLY A 68 17.29 0.04 7.98
N SER A 69 18.38 -0.45 8.58
CA SER A 69 19.59 -0.84 7.85
C SER A 69 19.38 -1.97 6.83
N THR A 70 18.29 -2.73 6.94
CA THR A 70 17.90 -3.78 5.98
C THR A 70 17.51 -3.18 4.62
N TYR A 71 16.90 -1.99 4.64
CA TYR A 71 16.30 -1.30 3.49
C TYR A 71 17.27 -0.32 2.80
N LYS A 72 18.58 -0.56 2.88
CA LYS A 72 19.59 0.22 2.17
C LYS A 72 19.54 -0.06 0.67
N TYR A 73 19.72 0.99 -0.11
CA TYR A 73 19.91 0.93 -1.56
C TYR A 73 21.09 1.83 -1.96
N ASN A 74 21.73 1.51 -3.08
CA ASN A 74 22.70 2.38 -3.75
C ASN A 74 22.92 1.93 -5.19
N ASN A 75 23.58 2.77 -5.99
CA ASN A 75 24.03 2.38 -7.32
C ASN A 75 25.09 1.27 -7.21
N GLY A 76 24.78 0.11 -7.77
CA GLY A 76 25.64 -1.08 -7.80
C GLY A 76 25.41 -2.08 -6.66
N GLY A 77 24.43 -1.85 -5.78
CA GLY A 77 24.06 -2.80 -4.70
C GLY A 77 25.19 -3.11 -3.70
N THR A 78 26.18 -2.22 -3.61
CA THR A 78 27.38 -2.44 -2.81
C THR A 78 27.06 -2.54 -1.32
N GLY A 79 27.81 -3.38 -0.60
CA GLY A 79 27.57 -3.62 0.83
C GLY A 79 26.28 -4.39 1.13
N GLY A 80 25.77 -5.15 0.15
CA GLY A 80 24.52 -5.90 0.28
C GLY A 80 23.30 -4.98 0.33
N ALA A 81 23.29 -3.91 -0.46
CA ALA A 81 22.17 -3.01 -0.64
C ALA A 81 21.40 -3.38 -1.92
N LEU A 82 20.16 -2.88 -2.09
CA LEU A 82 19.45 -2.97 -3.37
C LEU A 82 20.21 -2.14 -4.43
N ASP A 83 20.45 -2.71 -5.62
CA ASP A 83 20.98 -1.95 -6.76
C ASP A 83 19.85 -1.10 -7.37
N LEU A 84 19.76 0.14 -6.94
CA LEU A 84 18.88 1.15 -7.51
C LEU A 84 19.75 2.31 -8.02
N ARG A 85 19.75 2.47 -9.33
CA ARG A 85 20.43 3.52 -10.06
C ARG A 85 19.44 4.66 -10.25
N ASP A 86 19.63 5.70 -9.45
CA ASP A 86 18.76 6.87 -9.39
C ASP A 86 19.17 7.87 -10.48
N THR A 87 18.24 8.16 -11.41
CA THR A 87 18.38 9.05 -12.57
C THR A 87 19.61 8.80 -13.48
N PRO A 88 19.89 7.55 -13.91
CA PRO A 88 21.12 7.24 -14.65
C PRO A 88 21.05 7.59 -16.14
N PHE A 89 19.90 8.07 -16.62
CA PHE A 89 19.60 8.26 -18.02
C PHE A 89 20.12 9.61 -18.54
N SER A 90 20.72 9.60 -19.73
CA SER A 90 21.09 10.82 -20.45
C SER A 90 20.05 11.14 -21.54
N GLY A 91 19.67 12.41 -21.65
CA GLY A 91 18.79 12.92 -22.72
C GLY A 91 17.30 13.00 -22.38
N ALA A 92 16.89 12.51 -21.21
CA ALA A 92 15.55 12.67 -20.66
C ALA A 92 15.61 12.68 -19.13
N SER A 93 14.68 13.39 -18.50
CA SER A 93 14.66 13.55 -17.03
C SER A 93 13.48 12.84 -16.38
N ASP A 94 12.34 12.79 -17.06
CA ASP A 94 11.11 12.13 -16.61
C ASP A 94 10.26 11.72 -17.84
N LEU A 95 9.08 11.14 -17.62
CA LEU A 95 8.18 10.70 -18.70
C LEU A 95 7.64 11.84 -19.58
N GLY A 96 7.76 13.10 -19.14
CA GLY A 96 7.31 14.28 -19.86
C GLY A 96 8.41 15.08 -20.55
N ASN A 97 9.63 15.05 -20.02
CA ASN A 97 10.75 15.91 -20.39
C ASN A 97 11.83 15.17 -21.20
N PRO A 98 12.37 15.76 -22.28
CA PRO A 98 11.99 17.06 -22.86
C PRO A 98 10.70 17.05 -23.70
N ASP A 99 10.28 15.92 -24.24
CA ASP A 99 9.28 15.88 -25.32
C ASP A 99 8.27 14.71 -25.24
N ARG A 100 8.16 14.05 -24.07
CA ARG A 100 7.33 12.85 -23.82
C ARG A 100 7.77 11.56 -24.53
N THR A 101 8.84 11.59 -25.32
CA THR A 101 9.31 10.43 -26.09
C THR A 101 10.79 10.12 -25.89
N ALA A 102 11.59 11.14 -25.57
CA ALA A 102 13.04 11.02 -25.38
C ALA A 102 13.44 10.00 -24.32
N TRP A 103 12.63 9.81 -23.26
CA TRP A 103 12.87 8.81 -22.22
C TRP A 103 12.94 7.38 -22.79
N ALA A 104 12.19 7.07 -23.85
CA ALA A 104 12.22 5.76 -24.48
C ALA A 104 13.55 5.53 -25.23
N SER A 105 14.09 6.57 -25.87
CA SER A 105 15.42 6.52 -26.51
C SER A 105 16.56 6.48 -25.49
N ALA A 106 16.42 7.24 -24.39
CA ALA A 106 17.36 7.23 -23.28
C ALA A 106 17.41 5.85 -22.61
N THR A 107 16.25 5.20 -22.44
CA THR A 107 16.14 3.84 -21.91
C THR A 107 16.87 2.83 -22.80
N ARG A 108 16.64 2.86 -24.12
CA ARG A 108 17.35 1.99 -25.08
C ARG A 108 18.86 2.17 -25.00
N THR A 109 19.30 3.43 -24.98
CA THR A 109 20.73 3.76 -24.89
C THR A 109 21.34 3.20 -23.62
N TYR A 110 20.65 3.34 -22.49
CA TYR A 110 21.13 2.87 -21.20
C TYR A 110 21.18 1.34 -21.13
N LEU A 111 20.10 0.64 -21.49
CA LEU A 111 20.04 -0.83 -21.46
C LEU A 111 21.04 -1.48 -22.41
N ASN A 112 21.31 -0.86 -23.57
CA ASN A 112 22.34 -1.36 -24.50
C ASN A 112 23.76 -1.27 -23.92
N ALA A 113 24.01 -0.38 -22.96
CA ALA A 113 25.27 -0.24 -22.25
C ALA A 113 25.31 -1.01 -20.91
N HIS A 114 24.14 -1.40 -20.40
CA HIS A 114 23.95 -1.99 -19.06
C HIS A 114 23.00 -3.18 -19.12
N SER A 115 23.46 -4.27 -19.75
CA SER A 115 22.65 -5.48 -19.92
C SER A 115 22.33 -6.21 -18.60
N GLU A 116 22.99 -5.82 -17.51
CA GLU A 116 22.68 -6.32 -16.16
C GLU A 116 21.37 -5.75 -15.57
N VAL A 117 20.90 -4.60 -16.07
CA VAL A 117 19.67 -3.95 -15.59
C VAL A 117 18.47 -4.78 -16.04
N ASN A 118 17.64 -5.20 -15.09
CA ASN A 118 16.49 -6.05 -15.32
C ASN A 118 15.16 -5.44 -14.85
N VAL A 119 15.19 -4.23 -14.30
CA VAL A 119 13.99 -3.44 -13.99
C VAL A 119 14.19 -2.00 -14.45
N VAL A 120 13.23 -1.47 -15.20
CA VAL A 120 13.19 -0.04 -15.55
C VAL A 120 11.92 0.59 -15.03
N MET A 121 12.09 1.72 -14.35
CA MET A 121 11.03 2.56 -13.85
C MET A 121 11.22 3.98 -14.38
N TRP A 122 10.11 4.64 -14.69
CA TRP A 122 10.08 6.07 -14.94
C TRP A 122 8.90 6.71 -14.23
N SER A 123 9.07 7.94 -13.77
CA SER A 123 8.00 8.70 -13.13
C SER A 123 7.56 9.88 -13.97
N TRP A 124 6.31 10.30 -13.76
CA TRP A 124 5.80 11.59 -14.18
C TRP A 124 6.13 12.65 -13.14
N CYS A 125 6.22 13.91 -13.57
CA CYS A 125 6.01 15.06 -12.70
C CYS A 125 4.64 15.68 -13.10
N GLY A 126 4.54 17.00 -13.25
CA GLY A 126 3.28 17.66 -13.66
C GLY A 126 2.82 17.37 -15.09
N GLN A 127 3.58 16.61 -15.89
CA GLN A 127 3.29 16.39 -17.32
C GLN A 127 2.24 15.30 -17.58
N ALA A 128 1.84 14.54 -16.54
CA ALA A 128 0.79 13.53 -16.62
C ALA A 128 -0.60 14.14 -16.81
N ASP A 129 -0.81 15.41 -16.40
CA ASP A 129 -2.08 16.12 -16.63
C ASP A 129 -2.12 16.61 -18.08
N THR A 130 -2.39 15.67 -18.98
CA THR A 130 -2.23 15.83 -20.42
C THR A 130 -3.40 15.20 -21.18
N THR A 131 -3.36 15.23 -22.50
CA THR A 131 -4.37 14.61 -23.38
C THR A 131 -4.31 13.08 -23.34
N ALA A 132 -5.44 12.44 -23.67
CA ALA A 132 -5.54 10.99 -23.87
C ALA A 132 -4.53 10.44 -24.89
N ALA A 133 -4.26 11.21 -25.96
CA ALA A 133 -3.32 10.84 -27.00
C ALA A 133 -1.89 10.75 -26.46
N ASN A 134 -1.47 11.67 -25.59
CA ASN A 134 -0.14 11.64 -25.00
C ASN A 134 0.05 10.44 -24.05
N ILE A 135 -1.01 10.04 -23.33
CA ILE A 135 -0.97 8.80 -22.54
C ILE A 135 -0.89 7.57 -23.46
N ASN A 136 -1.61 7.54 -24.59
CA ASN A 136 -1.46 6.47 -25.56
C ASN A 136 -0.04 6.38 -26.14
N THR A 137 0.63 7.51 -26.35
CA THR A 137 2.06 7.53 -26.73
C THR A 137 2.92 6.86 -25.66
N TYR A 138 2.74 7.22 -24.39
CA TYR A 138 3.44 6.57 -23.28
C TYR A 138 3.23 5.05 -23.25
N LEU A 139 1.97 4.61 -23.30
CA LEU A 139 1.62 3.18 -23.27
C LEU A 139 2.22 2.42 -24.45
N SER A 140 2.19 3.02 -25.65
CA SER A 140 2.78 2.43 -26.86
C SER A 140 4.30 2.31 -26.76
N LEU A 141 4.98 3.34 -26.22
CA LEU A 141 6.43 3.33 -26.05
C LEU A 141 6.86 2.32 -24.99
N MET A 142 6.16 2.21 -23.86
CA MET A 142 6.40 1.19 -22.84
C MET A 142 6.26 -0.21 -23.44
N ASN A 143 5.17 -0.46 -24.18
CA ASN A 143 4.94 -1.76 -24.82
C ASN A 143 5.98 -2.09 -25.91
N GLN A 144 6.54 -1.08 -26.58
CA GLN A 144 7.65 -1.31 -27.50
C GLN A 144 8.94 -1.64 -26.75
N LEU A 145 9.22 -1.00 -25.62
CA LEU A 145 10.40 -1.31 -24.80
C LEU A 145 10.35 -2.75 -24.26
N GLU A 146 9.19 -3.21 -23.82
CA GLU A 146 8.99 -4.62 -23.40
C GLU A 146 9.28 -5.62 -24.54
N GLN A 147 8.94 -5.27 -25.79
CA GLN A 147 9.25 -6.10 -26.95
C GLN A 147 10.73 -6.04 -27.32
N ASP A 148 11.35 -4.88 -27.18
CA ASP A 148 12.76 -4.66 -27.50
C ASP A 148 13.69 -5.34 -26.46
N TYR A 149 13.26 -5.43 -25.20
CA TYR A 149 14.02 -5.98 -24.07
C TYR A 149 13.17 -6.98 -23.26
N PRO A 150 12.95 -8.21 -23.77
CA PRO A 150 12.03 -9.18 -23.16
C PRO A 150 12.48 -9.70 -21.78
N ASP A 151 13.75 -9.54 -21.44
CA ASP A 151 14.32 -9.95 -20.14
C ASP A 151 14.26 -8.82 -19.09
N VAL A 152 13.71 -7.65 -19.44
CA VAL A 152 13.60 -6.47 -18.57
C VAL A 152 12.15 -6.25 -18.16
N GLN A 153 11.92 -6.09 -16.86
CA GLN A 153 10.61 -5.74 -16.31
C GLN A 153 10.40 -4.22 -16.37
N PHE A 154 9.35 -3.77 -17.06
CA PHE A 154 9.01 -2.35 -17.18
C PHE A 154 7.83 -1.98 -16.28
N VAL A 155 8.06 -1.06 -15.34
CA VAL A 155 7.04 -0.61 -14.40
C VAL A 155 6.30 0.59 -14.98
N TYR A 156 4.99 0.43 -15.17
CA TYR A 156 4.10 1.54 -15.50
C TYR A 156 3.82 2.38 -14.24
N MET A 157 3.53 3.67 -14.40
CA MET A 157 3.29 4.57 -13.27
C MET A 157 2.17 5.57 -13.57
N THR A 158 1.26 5.79 -12.61
CA THR A 158 0.28 6.89 -12.67
C THR A 158 0.93 8.23 -12.28
N GLY A 159 0.27 9.35 -12.57
CA GLY A 159 0.68 10.67 -12.10
C GLY A 159 0.34 10.89 -10.62
N HIS A 160 0.54 12.13 -10.14
CA HIS A 160 0.17 12.55 -8.77
C HIS A 160 -1.28 13.05 -8.67
N LEU A 161 -1.72 13.52 -7.50
CA LEU A 161 -2.99 14.21 -7.32
C LEU A 161 -2.84 15.71 -7.63
N VAL A 162 -3.89 16.32 -8.17
CA VAL A 162 -3.93 17.78 -8.46
C VAL A 162 -5.15 18.49 -7.86
N GLY A 163 -5.93 17.80 -7.02
CA GLY A 163 -7.13 18.39 -6.41
C GLY A 163 -8.32 18.60 -7.35
N SER A 164 -8.36 17.91 -8.50
CA SER A 164 -9.49 17.98 -9.44
C SER A 164 -10.50 16.84 -9.28
N GLY A 165 -10.24 15.91 -8.34
CA GLY A 165 -11.14 14.81 -7.99
C GLY A 165 -11.27 13.73 -9.06
N GLU A 166 -12.17 12.78 -8.84
CA GLU A 166 -12.31 11.58 -9.67
C GLU A 166 -12.63 11.89 -11.15
N SER A 167 -13.39 12.96 -11.40
CA SER A 167 -13.75 13.41 -12.75
C SER A 167 -12.68 14.31 -13.39
N GLY A 168 -11.63 14.67 -12.67
CA GLY A 168 -10.54 15.53 -13.13
C GLY A 168 -9.72 14.91 -14.26
N ASN A 169 -9.15 15.74 -15.13
CA ASN A 169 -8.44 15.25 -16.33
C ASN A 169 -7.28 14.30 -15.98
N LEU A 170 -6.45 14.66 -15.01
CA LEU A 170 -5.35 13.81 -14.57
C LEU A 170 -5.83 12.45 -14.03
N ASN A 171 -6.89 12.41 -13.22
CA ASN A 171 -7.41 11.12 -12.75
C ASN A 171 -7.94 10.27 -13.92
N GLN A 172 -8.59 10.88 -14.92
CA GLN A 172 -8.98 10.15 -16.12
C GLN A 172 -7.78 9.63 -16.94
N ARG A 173 -6.63 10.34 -16.92
CA ARG A 173 -5.37 9.86 -17.52
C ARG A 173 -4.77 8.71 -16.72
N ASN A 174 -4.84 8.77 -15.39
CA ASN A 174 -4.44 7.68 -14.50
C ASN A 174 -5.30 6.43 -14.74
N GLU A 175 -6.62 6.58 -14.87
CA GLU A 175 -7.53 5.47 -15.21
C GLU A 175 -7.22 4.86 -16.59
N GLN A 176 -6.79 5.67 -17.57
CA GLN A 176 -6.34 5.14 -18.85
C GLN A 176 -5.10 4.23 -18.71
N ILE A 177 -4.15 4.61 -17.84
CA ILE A 177 -2.97 3.78 -17.54
C ILE A 177 -3.40 2.51 -16.78
N ARG A 178 -4.19 2.65 -15.72
CA ARG A 178 -4.70 1.52 -14.91
C ARG A 178 -5.45 0.50 -15.76
N ALA A 179 -6.34 0.95 -16.63
CA ALA A 179 -7.11 0.11 -17.53
C ALA A 179 -6.18 -0.66 -18.50
N TYR A 180 -5.19 0.02 -19.08
CA TYR A 180 -4.22 -0.61 -19.96
C TYR A 180 -3.41 -1.71 -19.24
N VAL A 181 -2.90 -1.41 -18.05
CA VAL A 181 -2.12 -2.36 -17.25
C VAL A 181 -2.94 -3.60 -16.92
N ARG A 182 -4.16 -3.42 -16.40
CA ARG A 182 -5.04 -4.55 -16.05
C ARG A 182 -5.39 -5.40 -17.28
N ALA A 183 -5.71 -4.77 -18.40
CA ALA A 183 -6.08 -5.47 -19.63
C ALA A 183 -4.92 -6.26 -20.28
N ASN A 184 -3.66 -5.88 -20.00
CA ASN A 184 -2.48 -6.45 -20.63
C ASN A 184 -1.52 -7.14 -19.65
N ASN A 185 -1.97 -7.42 -18.41
CA ASN A 185 -1.19 -8.06 -17.35
C ASN A 185 0.17 -7.40 -17.11
N LYS A 186 0.19 -6.07 -17.00
CA LYS A 186 1.41 -5.28 -16.79
C LYS A 186 1.69 -5.05 -15.31
N ILE A 187 2.86 -4.47 -15.03
CA ILE A 187 3.28 -4.02 -13.70
C ILE A 187 2.92 -2.55 -13.55
N LEU A 188 2.24 -2.17 -12.47
CA LEU A 188 1.89 -0.79 -12.15
C LEU A 188 2.35 -0.40 -10.75
N TYR A 189 3.07 0.71 -10.67
CA TYR A 189 3.22 1.49 -9.44
C TYR A 189 2.21 2.63 -9.45
N ASP A 190 1.12 2.48 -8.72
CA ASP A 190 -0.01 3.40 -8.73
C ASP A 190 0.22 4.58 -7.77
N PHE A 191 1.13 5.47 -8.17
CA PHE A 191 1.53 6.66 -7.43
C PHE A 191 0.35 7.51 -6.94
N ALA A 192 -0.66 7.71 -7.80
CA ALA A 192 -1.85 8.48 -7.45
C ALA A 192 -2.74 7.74 -6.44
N ASP A 193 -2.85 6.43 -6.55
CA ASP A 193 -3.64 5.65 -5.60
C ASP A 193 -2.99 5.67 -4.21
N ILE A 194 -1.68 5.40 -4.11
CA ILE A 194 -0.93 5.47 -2.84
C ILE A 194 -1.10 6.85 -2.17
N GLU A 195 -1.05 7.94 -2.95
CA GLU A 195 -1.22 9.30 -2.44
C GLU A 195 -2.67 9.68 -2.10
N SER A 196 -3.65 8.85 -2.47
CA SER A 196 -5.07 9.09 -2.19
C SER A 196 -5.52 8.56 -0.83
N TYR A 197 -4.68 7.83 -0.10
CA TYR A 197 -5.07 7.20 1.17
C TYR A 197 -4.10 7.54 2.30
N ASP A 198 -4.64 7.60 3.51
CA ASP A 198 -3.86 7.52 4.74
C ASP A 198 -3.37 6.09 4.98
N PRO A 199 -2.42 5.87 5.91
CA PRO A 199 -1.93 4.53 6.24
C PRO A 199 -3.00 3.53 6.70
N ASP A 200 -4.15 4.02 7.19
CA ASP A 200 -5.25 3.15 7.61
C ASP A 200 -6.07 2.64 6.41
N GLY A 201 -5.94 3.30 5.24
CA GLY A 201 -6.62 2.91 4.00
C GLY A 201 -8.13 3.18 4.00
N LEU A 202 -8.67 3.81 5.04
CA LEU A 202 -10.12 3.95 5.23
C LEU A 202 -10.72 5.10 4.43
N VAL A 203 -9.93 6.15 4.16
CA VAL A 203 -10.40 7.36 3.49
C VAL A 203 -9.71 7.53 2.15
N ASN A 204 -10.51 7.54 1.08
CA ASN A 204 -10.04 7.95 -0.24
C ASN A 204 -10.14 9.49 -0.38
N TYR A 205 -9.02 10.17 -0.16
CA TYR A 205 -8.89 11.61 -0.24
C TYR A 205 -8.98 12.18 -1.67
N MET A 206 -8.82 11.37 -2.74
CA MET A 206 -9.12 11.82 -4.11
C MET A 206 -10.59 12.25 -4.24
N LYS A 207 -11.51 11.54 -3.57
CA LYS A 207 -12.94 11.91 -3.53
C LYS A 207 -13.21 13.23 -2.81
N LEU A 208 -12.27 13.63 -1.96
CA LEU A 208 -12.28 14.91 -1.24
C LEU A 208 -11.46 15.99 -1.95
N TYR A 209 -11.09 15.77 -3.22
CA TYR A 209 -10.30 16.70 -4.03
C TYR A 209 -8.93 16.98 -3.41
N ALA A 210 -8.29 15.97 -2.82
CA ALA A 210 -6.93 16.14 -2.34
C ALA A 210 -5.95 16.44 -3.49
N ASN A 211 -4.94 17.26 -3.20
CA ASN A 211 -3.83 17.55 -4.10
C ASN A 211 -2.54 16.81 -3.66
N ASP A 212 -1.47 17.00 -4.42
CA ASP A 212 -0.15 16.41 -4.16
C ASP A 212 0.49 16.85 -2.84
N ASN A 213 0.10 18.01 -2.31
CA ASN A 213 0.50 18.47 -0.97
C ASN A 213 -0.25 17.78 0.17
N CYS A 214 -1.15 16.84 -0.13
CA CYS A 214 -2.06 16.17 0.80
C CYS A 214 -3.18 17.10 1.35
N ASP A 215 -3.39 18.26 0.73
CA ASP A 215 -4.44 19.21 1.15
C ASP A 215 -5.77 18.83 0.52
N TYR A 216 -6.85 18.89 1.30
CA TYR A 216 -8.23 18.73 0.84
C TYR A 216 -9.14 19.77 1.51
N THR A 217 -10.33 20.01 0.97
CA THR A 217 -11.31 20.92 1.56
C THR A 217 -12.61 20.20 1.87
N GLN A 218 -13.06 20.30 3.13
CA GLN A 218 -14.33 19.75 3.57
C GLN A 218 -15.14 20.85 4.24
N ASN A 219 -16.40 21.03 3.83
CA ASN A 219 -17.30 22.06 4.37
C ASN A 219 -16.70 23.49 4.36
N GLY A 220 -15.87 23.81 3.36
CA GLY A 220 -15.22 25.11 3.23
C GLY A 220 -13.98 25.31 4.13
N VAL A 221 -13.54 24.27 4.83
CA VAL A 221 -12.32 24.28 5.66
C VAL A 221 -11.24 23.48 4.98
N SER A 222 -10.03 24.05 4.88
CA SER A 222 -8.86 23.35 4.35
C SER A 222 -8.21 22.48 5.42
N HIS A 223 -7.89 21.25 5.05
CA HIS A 223 -7.27 20.23 5.88
C HIS A 223 -6.06 19.65 5.15
N ASN A 224 -5.15 19.03 5.89
CA ASN A 224 -4.06 18.25 5.32
C ASN A 224 -4.05 16.87 6.00
N TRP A 225 -4.39 15.82 5.24
CA TRP A 225 -4.61 14.49 5.84
C TRP A 225 -3.33 13.90 6.40
N ALA A 226 -2.22 14.07 5.69
CA ALA A 226 -0.94 13.52 6.09
C ALA A 226 -0.45 14.18 7.39
N THR A 227 -0.55 15.51 7.49
CA THR A 227 -0.17 16.25 8.70
C THR A 227 -1.06 15.86 9.88
N ALA A 228 -2.37 15.68 9.66
CA ALA A 228 -3.29 15.23 10.71
C ALA A 228 -2.90 13.84 11.22
N TRP A 229 -2.64 12.89 10.32
CA TRP A 229 -2.21 11.54 10.68
C TRP A 229 -0.86 11.54 11.42
N GLN A 230 0.12 12.30 10.93
CA GLN A 230 1.44 12.44 11.56
C GLN A 230 1.38 12.96 12.99
N ASN A 231 0.46 13.89 13.27
CA ASN A 231 0.27 14.44 14.62
C ASN A 231 -0.41 13.44 15.56
N ALA A 232 -1.26 12.56 15.02
CA ALA A 232 -1.94 11.53 15.79
C ALA A 232 -1.05 10.31 16.11
N HIS A 233 -0.05 10.03 15.26
CA HIS A 233 0.79 8.82 15.33
C HIS A 233 2.29 9.12 15.52
N PRO A 234 2.70 9.78 16.61
CA PRO A 234 4.10 10.14 16.84
C PRO A 234 4.97 8.88 16.96
N GLY A 235 5.99 8.76 16.10
CA GLY A 235 6.95 7.66 16.12
C GLY A 235 6.64 6.53 15.11
N GLU A 236 5.46 6.54 14.49
CA GLU A 236 5.04 5.56 13.47
C GLU A 236 5.41 6.01 12.04
N TRP A 237 5.95 7.22 11.91
CA TRP A 237 6.47 7.76 10.66
C TRP A 237 7.83 8.42 10.90
N TYR A 238 8.57 8.66 9.81
CA TYR A 238 9.84 9.39 9.84
C TYR A 238 9.80 10.60 8.91
N SER A 239 10.55 11.64 9.28
CA SER A 239 10.72 12.81 8.43
C SER A 239 11.67 12.51 7.27
N CYS A 240 11.30 12.93 6.06
CA CYS A 240 12.14 12.92 4.88
C CYS A 240 11.79 14.14 4.00
N SER A 241 12.62 14.44 3.01
CA SER A 241 12.23 15.42 1.99
C SER A 241 11.13 14.80 1.13
N ALA A 242 10.03 15.50 0.91
CA ALA A 242 8.93 15.06 0.05
C ALA A 242 8.55 16.21 -0.89
N ALA A 243 9.06 16.18 -2.12
CA ALA A 243 8.84 17.29 -3.04
C ALA A 243 7.35 17.44 -3.35
N HIS A 244 6.80 18.65 -3.13
CA HIS A 244 5.38 18.98 -3.28
C HIS A 244 4.42 18.21 -2.36
N SER A 245 4.91 17.47 -1.37
CA SER A 245 4.10 16.60 -0.53
C SER A 245 4.52 16.61 0.94
N GLN A 246 3.86 15.79 1.75
CA GLN A 246 4.22 15.59 3.15
C GLN A 246 5.12 14.35 3.34
N PRO A 247 5.99 14.32 4.36
CA PRO A 247 6.88 13.19 4.62
C PRO A 247 6.16 11.84 4.71
N LEU A 248 4.98 11.78 5.35
CA LEU A 248 4.21 10.55 5.47
C LEU A 248 3.90 9.92 4.11
N ASN A 249 3.52 10.73 3.13
CA ASN A 249 3.18 10.24 1.80
C ASN A 249 4.42 9.66 1.07
N ALA A 250 5.59 10.26 1.25
CA ALA A 250 6.85 9.71 0.76
C ALA A 250 7.24 8.40 1.49
N ASN A 251 6.92 8.26 2.78
CA ASN A 251 7.12 7.01 3.51
C ASN A 251 6.26 5.89 2.93
N GLN A 252 4.95 6.13 2.75
CA GLN A 252 4.03 5.16 2.13
C GLN A 252 4.53 4.71 0.75
N LYS A 253 5.01 5.66 -0.07
CA LYS A 253 5.61 5.36 -1.38
C LYS A 253 6.88 4.51 -1.28
N ALA A 254 7.74 4.77 -0.29
CA ALA A 254 8.91 3.94 -0.04
C ALA A 254 8.52 2.50 0.35
N TYR A 255 7.46 2.35 1.14
CA TYR A 255 6.96 1.03 1.57
C TYR A 255 6.43 0.25 0.37
N ALA A 256 5.57 0.88 -0.43
CA ALA A 256 5.07 0.34 -1.69
C ALA A 256 6.19 0.00 -2.68
N ALA A 257 7.29 0.77 -2.73
CA ALA A 257 8.41 0.46 -3.59
C ALA A 257 9.12 -0.84 -3.16
N TRP A 258 9.35 -1.03 -1.87
CA TRP A 258 9.93 -2.28 -1.37
C TRP A 258 9.01 -3.48 -1.55
N TYR A 259 7.70 -3.31 -1.35
CA TYR A 259 6.71 -4.32 -1.68
C TYR A 259 6.81 -4.72 -3.16
N MET A 260 6.83 -3.73 -4.06
CA MET A 260 7.01 -3.97 -5.50
C MET A 260 8.31 -4.72 -5.79
N PHE A 261 9.44 -4.29 -5.24
CA PHE A 261 10.72 -4.94 -5.49
C PHE A 261 10.72 -6.41 -5.02
N ALA A 262 10.10 -6.70 -3.87
CA ALA A 262 9.91 -8.08 -3.44
C ALA A 262 9.08 -8.88 -4.46
N ARG A 263 7.97 -8.32 -4.97
CA ARG A 263 7.14 -8.96 -6.01
C ARG A 263 7.93 -9.23 -7.30
N LEU A 264 8.70 -8.25 -7.77
CA LEU A 264 9.53 -8.36 -8.99
C LEU A 264 10.69 -9.36 -8.84
N ALA A 265 11.11 -9.63 -7.61
CA ALA A 265 12.12 -10.63 -7.28
C ALA A 265 11.55 -12.06 -7.16
N GLY A 266 10.24 -12.23 -7.32
CA GLY A 266 9.58 -13.54 -7.34
C GLY A 266 8.73 -13.85 -6.10
N TRP A 267 8.57 -12.91 -5.16
CA TRP A 267 7.57 -13.07 -4.11
C TRP A 267 6.16 -13.00 -4.72
N ASP A 268 5.33 -13.98 -4.39
CA ASP A 268 3.97 -14.11 -4.93
C ASP A 268 2.97 -13.09 -4.37
N GLY A 269 3.36 -12.36 -3.32
CA GLY A 269 2.48 -11.43 -2.60
C GLY A 269 1.61 -12.11 -1.55
N SER A 270 1.89 -13.38 -1.23
CA SER A 270 1.26 -14.05 -0.10
C SER A 270 1.76 -13.42 1.19
N VAL A 271 0.82 -12.85 1.95
CA VAL A 271 1.07 -12.49 3.35
C VAL A 271 1.26 -13.81 4.09
N THR A 272 2.51 -14.12 4.43
CA THR A 272 2.74 -15.18 5.42
C THR A 272 2.38 -14.55 6.75
N PRO A 273 1.39 -15.05 7.50
CA PRO A 273 1.13 -14.50 8.82
C PRO A 273 2.45 -14.56 9.59
N THR A 274 2.96 -13.39 9.98
CA THR A 274 4.09 -13.31 10.90
C THR A 274 3.75 -14.23 12.07
N PRO A 275 4.56 -15.24 12.40
CA PRO A 275 4.27 -16.06 13.54
C PRO A 275 4.16 -15.12 14.73
N THR A 276 2.96 -15.03 15.31
CA THR A 276 2.71 -14.31 16.55
C THR A 276 3.87 -14.66 17.49
N PRO A 277 4.60 -13.66 18.03
CA PRO A 277 5.74 -13.95 18.89
C PRO A 277 5.28 -14.97 19.92
N THR A 278 5.93 -16.13 19.93
CA THR A 278 5.60 -17.19 20.89
C THR A 278 5.60 -16.52 22.26
N PRO A 279 4.48 -16.52 23.01
CA PRO A 279 4.46 -15.87 24.31
C PRO A 279 5.61 -16.47 25.10
N THR A 280 6.50 -15.59 25.57
CA THR A 280 7.56 -15.98 26.50
C THR A 280 6.87 -16.78 27.61
N PRO A 281 7.32 -18.00 27.97
CA PRO A 281 6.60 -18.85 28.91
C PRO A 281 6.42 -18.11 30.24
N THR A 282 5.23 -17.56 30.42
CA THR A 282 4.75 -17.04 31.71
C THR A 282 4.69 -18.24 32.65
N PRO A 283 5.19 -18.12 33.90
CA PRO A 283 5.16 -19.23 34.85
C PRO A 283 3.74 -19.79 34.96
N THR A 284 3.62 -21.11 34.79
CA THR A 284 2.38 -21.88 34.77
C THR A 284 1.45 -21.48 35.94
N PRO A 285 0.28 -20.87 35.68
CA PRO A 285 -0.73 -20.74 36.71
C PRO A 285 -1.33 -22.12 37.02
N THR A 286 -1.51 -22.38 38.32
CA THR A 286 -2.22 -23.53 38.90
C THR A 286 -3.59 -23.72 38.21
N PRO A 287 -4.08 -24.96 37.99
CA PRO A 287 -5.31 -25.21 37.23
C PRO A 287 -6.51 -24.46 37.84
N THR A 288 -6.99 -23.45 37.11
CA THR A 288 -8.24 -22.77 37.40
C THR A 288 -9.38 -23.56 36.75
N VAL A 289 -10.39 -23.85 37.56
CA VAL A 289 -11.65 -24.50 37.16
C VAL A 289 -12.26 -23.71 36.00
N THR A 290 -12.65 -24.40 34.91
CA THR A 290 -13.40 -23.81 33.80
C THR A 290 -14.59 -23.02 34.35
N PRO A 291 -14.63 -21.67 34.18
CA PRO A 291 -15.79 -20.92 34.58
C PRO A 291 -16.95 -21.27 33.64
N THR A 292 -18.14 -21.33 34.21
CA THR A 292 -19.43 -21.25 33.52
C THR A 292 -19.39 -20.13 32.46
N PRO A 293 -20.03 -20.28 31.27
CA PRO A 293 -20.11 -19.20 30.30
C PRO A 293 -20.63 -17.94 30.98
N ALA A 294 -19.86 -16.86 30.94
CA ALA A 294 -20.35 -15.56 31.39
C ALA A 294 -21.48 -15.14 30.45
N LEU A 295 -22.61 -14.73 31.02
CA LEU A 295 -23.72 -14.16 30.24
C LEU A 295 -23.35 -12.72 29.85
N PRO A 296 -23.82 -12.22 28.69
CA PRO A 296 -23.62 -10.83 28.31
C PRO A 296 -24.20 -9.83 29.30
N VAL A 297 -23.62 -8.64 29.34
CA VAL A 297 -24.06 -7.52 30.17
C VAL A 297 -24.63 -6.39 29.30
N ALA A 298 -25.31 -5.42 29.89
CA ALA A 298 -25.86 -4.31 29.12
C ALA A 298 -24.72 -3.37 28.68
N LEU A 299 -24.71 -2.99 27.41
CA LEU A 299 -23.75 -2.02 26.88
C LEU A 299 -23.90 -0.66 27.58
N PRO A 300 -22.84 0.18 27.58
CA PRO A 300 -22.95 1.55 28.05
C PRO A 300 -24.09 2.29 27.37
N ASP A 301 -24.87 3.03 28.15
CA ASP A 301 -26.07 3.76 27.71
C ASP A 301 -27.24 2.89 27.24
N GLN A 302 -27.18 1.55 27.34
CA GLN A 302 -28.30 0.64 27.06
C GLN A 302 -28.99 0.16 28.34
N ALA A 303 -30.31 0.03 28.29
CA ALA A 303 -31.13 -0.45 29.41
C ALA A 303 -31.28 -1.98 29.42
N ASN A 304 -31.19 -2.61 28.25
CA ASN A 304 -31.32 -4.05 28.09
C ASN A 304 -29.96 -4.68 27.81
N VAL A 305 -29.84 -5.96 28.13
CA VAL A 305 -28.68 -6.79 27.75
C VAL A 305 -28.83 -7.26 26.30
N PRO A 306 -27.72 -7.51 25.59
CA PRO A 306 -27.77 -8.13 24.27
C PRO A 306 -28.55 -9.44 24.27
N THR A 307 -29.22 -9.73 23.15
CA THR A 307 -29.92 -11.01 22.95
C THR A 307 -29.43 -11.75 21.70
N ASP A 308 -29.78 -13.03 21.64
CA ASP A 308 -29.47 -13.98 20.56
C ASP A 308 -30.82 -14.42 19.95
N PRO A 309 -31.34 -13.70 18.93
CA PRO A 309 -32.65 -13.97 18.37
C PRO A 309 -32.77 -15.30 17.61
N ASP A 310 -31.66 -15.82 17.06
CA ASP A 310 -31.65 -17.03 16.22
C ASP A 310 -31.07 -18.30 16.91
N ALA A 311 -30.61 -18.15 18.15
CA ALA A 311 -30.15 -19.17 19.08
C ALA A 311 -28.86 -19.89 18.64
N ASP A 312 -27.96 -19.19 17.95
CA ASP A 312 -26.68 -19.75 17.51
C ASP A 312 -25.51 -19.53 18.52
N ASN A 313 -25.78 -18.84 19.64
CA ASN A 313 -24.87 -18.40 20.70
C ASN A 313 -24.02 -17.17 20.36
N ARG A 314 -24.36 -16.45 19.30
CA ARG A 314 -23.87 -15.12 19.00
C ARG A 314 -24.96 -14.09 19.35
N TYR A 315 -24.56 -12.88 19.73
CA TYR A 315 -25.47 -11.90 20.32
C TYR A 315 -25.52 -10.64 19.45
N GLU A 316 -26.30 -10.72 18.36
CA GLU A 316 -26.40 -9.70 17.31
C GLU A 316 -27.35 -8.56 17.69
N ASP A 317 -28.31 -8.79 18.59
CA ASP A 317 -29.24 -7.78 19.09
C ASP A 317 -28.62 -7.08 20.30
N LEU A 318 -27.74 -6.09 20.03
CA LEU A 318 -26.96 -5.39 21.05
C LEU A 318 -27.81 -4.47 21.94
N ASN A 319 -28.94 -3.98 21.44
CA ASN A 319 -29.82 -3.10 22.17
C ASN A 319 -30.94 -3.83 22.93
N GLY A 320 -31.08 -5.14 22.71
CA GLY A 320 -32.02 -6.03 23.38
C GLY A 320 -33.49 -5.75 23.01
N ASN A 321 -33.78 -5.27 21.79
CA ASN A 321 -35.14 -5.00 21.32
C ASN A 321 -35.79 -6.21 20.61
N ALA A 322 -35.09 -7.35 20.55
CA ALA A 322 -35.45 -8.58 19.86
C ALA A 322 -35.45 -8.49 18.32
N GLU A 323 -34.78 -7.49 17.75
CA GLU A 323 -34.54 -7.35 16.31
C GLU A 323 -33.05 -7.12 16.07
N THR A 324 -32.44 -7.89 15.16
CA THR A 324 -31.09 -7.60 14.65
C THR A 324 -31.21 -6.54 13.56
N ASP A 325 -30.86 -5.29 13.87
CA ASP A 325 -31.00 -4.17 12.93
C ASP A 325 -29.78 -3.23 12.88
N PHE A 326 -29.88 -2.17 12.07
CA PHE A 326 -28.75 -1.27 11.85
C PHE A 326 -28.32 -0.50 13.12
N ASN A 327 -29.21 -0.34 14.12
CA ASN A 327 -28.86 0.26 15.40
C ASN A 327 -27.88 -0.62 16.18
N ASP A 328 -27.95 -1.95 16.03
CA ASP A 328 -27.02 -2.87 16.69
C ASP A 328 -25.62 -2.77 16.10
N VAL A 329 -25.52 -2.63 14.77
CA VAL A 329 -24.24 -2.35 14.09
C VAL A 329 -23.63 -1.05 14.62
N VAL A 330 -24.45 -0.01 14.79
CA VAL A 330 -24.01 1.29 15.33
C VAL A 330 -23.54 1.16 16.78
N LEU A 331 -24.23 0.36 17.61
CA LEU A 331 -23.81 0.11 18.99
C LEU A 331 -22.52 -0.70 19.07
N PHE A 332 -22.35 -1.70 18.22
CA PHE A 332 -21.13 -2.51 18.15
C PHE A 332 -19.96 -1.60 17.80
N PHE A 333 -20.11 -0.78 16.75
CA PHE A 333 -19.08 0.19 16.35
C PHE A 333 -18.77 1.22 17.44
N LYS A 334 -19.80 1.73 18.14
CA LYS A 334 -19.61 2.73 19.20
C LYS A 334 -18.91 2.15 20.44
N HIS A 335 -19.12 0.87 20.74
CA HIS A 335 -18.71 0.25 22.00
C HIS A 335 -17.68 -0.89 21.83
N ILE A 336 -17.08 -1.06 20.66
CA ILE A 336 -16.16 -2.18 20.34
C ILE A 336 -15.06 -2.39 21.39
N ASP A 337 -14.36 -1.34 21.81
CA ASP A 337 -13.30 -1.44 22.83
C ASP A 337 -13.88 -1.90 24.18
N TRP A 338 -15.07 -1.43 24.51
CA TRP A 338 -15.74 -1.81 25.75
C TRP A 338 -16.22 -3.26 25.71
N ILE A 339 -16.80 -3.69 24.59
CA ILE A 339 -17.24 -5.07 24.35
C ILE A 339 -16.04 -6.02 24.47
N ALA A 340 -14.94 -5.72 23.81
CA ALA A 340 -13.72 -6.54 23.85
C ALA A 340 -13.17 -6.71 25.29
N GLU A 341 -13.37 -5.72 26.17
CA GLU A 341 -12.92 -5.76 27.56
C GLU A 341 -13.92 -6.36 28.56
N HIS A 342 -15.23 -6.28 28.28
CA HIS A 342 -16.28 -6.52 29.29
C HIS A 342 -17.26 -7.63 28.93
N GLU A 343 -17.34 -8.01 27.65
CA GLU A 343 -18.27 -9.02 27.17
C GLU A 343 -17.62 -10.39 26.97
N PRO A 344 -18.39 -11.48 26.94
CA PRO A 344 -17.89 -12.79 26.58
C PRO A 344 -17.42 -12.81 25.12
N LEU A 345 -16.12 -12.99 24.88
CA LEU A 345 -15.53 -13.06 23.54
C LEU A 345 -16.32 -13.97 22.58
N ALA A 346 -16.69 -15.17 23.02
CA ALA A 346 -17.43 -16.13 22.19
C ALA A 346 -18.83 -15.66 21.78
N ALA A 347 -19.41 -14.65 22.42
CA ALA A 347 -20.69 -14.07 22.02
C ALA A 347 -20.55 -13.00 20.92
N PHE A 348 -19.37 -12.38 20.77
CA PHE A 348 -19.16 -11.20 19.91
C PHE A 348 -18.03 -11.34 18.87
N ASP A 349 -17.23 -12.41 18.93
CA ASP A 349 -16.21 -12.79 17.91
C ASP A 349 -16.87 -13.53 16.73
N PHE A 350 -17.67 -12.83 15.91
CA PHE A 350 -18.43 -13.43 14.81
C PHE A 350 -17.53 -14.13 13.77
N ASN A 351 -16.31 -13.64 13.54
CA ASN A 351 -15.40 -14.23 12.55
C ASN A 351 -14.60 -15.43 13.11
N SER A 352 -14.70 -15.69 14.42
CA SER A 352 -14.00 -16.75 15.15
C SER A 352 -12.47 -16.65 15.08
N ASN A 353 -11.93 -15.43 15.01
CA ASN A 353 -10.49 -15.17 14.96
C ASN A 353 -9.84 -15.08 16.35
N GLY A 354 -10.65 -15.11 17.42
CA GLY A 354 -10.19 -15.06 18.81
C GLY A 354 -10.08 -13.65 19.38
N GLU A 355 -10.57 -12.63 18.67
CA GLU A 355 -10.61 -11.23 19.08
C GLU A 355 -12.02 -10.66 18.79
N THR A 356 -12.36 -9.52 19.40
CA THR A 356 -13.55 -8.75 19.02
C THR A 356 -13.07 -7.47 18.34
N ASP A 357 -13.14 -7.44 17.01
CA ASP A 357 -12.53 -6.42 16.18
C ASP A 357 -13.47 -5.89 15.07
N PHE A 358 -12.94 -5.05 14.17
CA PHE A 358 -13.75 -4.43 13.14
C PHE A 358 -14.35 -5.44 12.13
N GLN A 359 -13.72 -6.59 11.92
CA GLN A 359 -14.22 -7.62 11.03
C GLN A 359 -15.50 -8.26 11.59
N ASP A 360 -15.68 -8.29 12.91
CA ASP A 360 -16.91 -8.74 13.56
C ASP A 360 -18.08 -7.79 13.26
N ILE A 361 -17.82 -6.47 13.26
CA ILE A 361 -18.81 -5.46 12.84
C ILE A 361 -19.21 -5.66 11.37
N VAL A 362 -18.24 -5.98 10.51
CA VAL A 362 -18.51 -6.24 9.09
C VAL A 362 -19.35 -7.49 8.88
N LEU A 363 -19.23 -8.50 9.74
CA LEU A 363 -20.09 -9.68 9.70
C LEU A 363 -21.50 -9.36 10.20
N LEU A 364 -21.62 -8.68 11.35
CA LEU A 364 -22.92 -8.22 11.85
C LEU A 364 -23.67 -7.36 10.82
N PHE A 365 -22.98 -6.44 10.15
CA PHE A 365 -23.58 -5.61 9.10
C PHE A 365 -24.12 -6.40 7.90
N LYS A 366 -23.60 -7.60 7.63
CA LYS A 366 -24.09 -8.45 6.53
C LYS A 366 -25.36 -9.23 6.89
N GLU A 367 -25.69 -9.32 8.16
CA GLU A 367 -26.85 -10.05 8.67
C GLU A 367 -28.10 -9.17 8.83
N VAL A 368 -27.92 -7.84 8.80
CA VAL A 368 -28.95 -6.80 8.86
C VAL A 368 -29.61 -6.50 7.51
#